data_AF-K1ZD48-F1
#
_entry.id   AF-K1ZD48-F1
#
_cell.length_a   1.000
_cell.length_b   1.000
_cell.length_c   1.000
_cell.angle_alpha   90.00
_cell.angle_beta   90.00
_cell.angle_gamma   90.00
#
_symmetry.space_group_name_H-M   'P 1'
#
loop_
_entity.id
_entity.type
_entity.pdbx_description
1 polymer ?
#
loop_
_entity_poly.entity_id
_entity_poly.type
_entity_poly.pdbx_seq_one_letter_code
_entity_poly.pdbx_strand_id
1 'polypeptide(L)'
;MQDWIFFIPVGFAWFIIYWIVGGVIFSIAALFRIAKIRKAQFSCLFTLSSIGCAFGATYTALILGEKEIHVCLSEAQDIFGQFASVIACGIFPMMIMGAIWFAGLLFIGTILLYISRAQNQSWVDRKLDETIPEPISQISKFHIH
;
A
#
# COMPACT_ATOMS: atom_id res chain seq x y z
N MET A 1 -27.31 -8.99 -3.89
CA MET A 1 -26.89 -9.50 -2.56
C MET A 1 -25.85 -10.61 -2.69
N GLN A 2 -25.92 -11.45 -3.74
CA GLN A 2 -24.90 -12.45 -4.08
C GLN A 2 -23.51 -11.80 -4.38
N ASP A 3 -23.50 -10.55 -4.83
CA ASP A 3 -22.32 -9.84 -5.34
C ASP A 3 -21.23 -9.59 -4.27
N TRP A 4 -21.64 -9.45 -3.00
CA TRP A 4 -20.73 -9.20 -1.87
C TRP A 4 -19.84 -10.40 -1.55
N ILE A 5 -20.30 -11.62 -1.82
CA ILE A 5 -19.53 -12.85 -1.62
C ILE A 5 -18.35 -12.93 -2.59
N PHE A 6 -18.47 -12.37 -3.79
CA PHE A 6 -17.38 -12.30 -4.77
C PHE A 6 -16.44 -11.13 -4.52
N PHE A 7 -16.97 -10.05 -3.95
CA PHE A 7 -16.21 -8.83 -3.66
C PHE A 7 -15.03 -9.06 -2.71
N ILE A 8 -15.26 -9.81 -1.63
CA ILE A 8 -14.26 -10.05 -0.58
C ILE A 8 -13.01 -10.79 -1.11
N PRO A 9 -13.12 -11.97 -1.75
CA PRO A 9 -11.94 -12.70 -2.23
C PRO A 9 -11.19 -11.96 -3.34
N VAL A 10 -11.90 -11.28 -4.25
CA VAL A 10 -11.28 -10.50 -5.33
C VAL A 10 -10.55 -9.28 -4.76
N GLY A 11 -11.18 -8.55 -3.84
CA GLY A 11 -10.55 -7.42 -3.16
C GLY A 11 -9.35 -7.83 -2.32
N PHE A 12 -9.42 -8.98 -1.63
CA PHE A 12 -8.29 -9.51 -0.89
C PHE A 12 -7.11 -9.90 -1.79
N ALA A 13 -7.38 -10.53 -2.95
CA ALA A 13 -6.35 -10.84 -3.93
C ALA A 13 -5.64 -9.57 -4.43
N TRP A 14 -6.41 -8.52 -4.79
CA TRP A 14 -5.84 -7.23 -5.18
C TRP A 14 -5.05 -6.56 -4.06
N PHE A 15 -5.52 -6.63 -2.82
CA PHE A 15 -4.80 -6.11 -1.66
C PHE A 15 -3.41 -6.75 -1.53
N ILE A 16 -3.31 -8.08 -1.61
CA ILE A 16 -2.03 -8.79 -1.53
C ILE A 16 -1.10 -8.36 -2.67
N ILE A 17 -1.61 -8.27 -3.90
CA ILE A 17 -0.84 -7.82 -5.07
C ILE A 17 -0.31 -6.40 -4.83
N TYR A 18 -1.17 -5.45 -4.46
CA TYR A 18 -0.78 -4.05 -4.24
C TYR A 18 0.19 -3.89 -3.09
N TRP A 19 -0.04 -4.63 -2.00
CA TRP A 19 0.81 -4.58 -0.82
C TRP A 19 2.21 -5.08 -1.13
N ILE A 20 2.35 -6.24 -1.80
CA ILE A 20 3.65 -6.81 -2.17
C ILE A 20 4.35 -5.91 -3.20
N VAL A 21 3.70 -5.64 -4.33
CA VAL A 21 4.34 -4.92 -5.44
C VAL A 21 4.69 -3.48 -5.03
N GLY A 22 3.74 -2.76 -4.43
CA GLY A 22 4.00 -1.40 -3.95
C GLY A 22 5.01 -1.38 -2.80
N GLY A 23 4.94 -2.33 -1.87
CA GLY A 23 5.91 -2.46 -0.78
C GLY A 23 7.34 -2.67 -1.28
N VAL A 24 7.53 -3.51 -2.30
CA VAL A 24 8.84 -3.71 -2.95
C VAL A 24 9.32 -2.43 -3.64
N ILE A 25 8.48 -1.77 -4.42
CA ILE A 25 8.83 -0.50 -5.11
C ILE A 25 9.27 0.56 -4.10
N PHE A 26 8.53 0.76 -3.02
CA PHE A 26 8.88 1.74 -2.00
C PHE A 26 10.10 1.35 -1.18
N SER A 27 10.34 0.05 -0.94
CA SER A 27 11.56 -0.43 -0.29
C SER A 27 12.80 -0.11 -1.14
N ILE A 28 12.72 -0.33 -2.46
CA ILE A 28 13.76 0.04 -3.40
C ILE A 28 13.95 1.57 -3.41
N ALA A 29 12.86 2.35 -3.49
CA ALA A 29 12.93 3.82 -3.46
C ALA A 29 13.58 4.36 -2.16
N ALA A 30 13.33 3.71 -1.01
CA ALA A 30 13.95 4.06 0.26
C ALA A 30 15.46 3.75 0.28
N LEU A 31 15.90 2.67 -0.37
CA LEU A 31 17.34 2.34 -0.52
C LEU A 31 18.08 3.39 -1.35
N PHE A 32 17.43 3.98 -2.36
CA PHE A 32 17.98 5.07 -3.18
C PHE A 32 18.10 6.43 -2.46
N ARG A 33 18.11 6.46 -1.12
CA ARG A 33 18.61 7.58 -0.30
C ARG A 33 17.75 8.85 -0.32
N ILE A 34 16.44 8.70 -0.31
CA ILE A 34 15.47 9.80 -0.17
C ILE A 34 15.13 9.98 1.34
N ALA A 35 16.09 10.50 2.12
CA ALA A 35 15.96 10.97 3.52
C ALA A 35 15.86 9.93 4.68
N LYS A 36 16.16 10.37 5.91
CA LYS A 36 15.86 9.67 7.18
C LYS A 36 14.33 9.56 7.30
N ILE A 37 13.76 8.40 6.97
CA ILE A 37 12.31 8.15 7.03
C ILE A 37 11.94 7.43 8.33
N ARG A 38 10.81 7.82 8.95
CA ARG A 38 10.18 7.05 10.03
C ARG A 38 9.52 5.79 9.45
N LYS A 39 10.30 4.72 9.26
CA LYS A 39 9.88 3.45 8.62
C LYS A 39 8.52 2.91 9.13
N ALA A 40 8.24 3.03 10.43
CA ALA A 40 7.01 2.52 11.03
C ALA A 40 5.74 3.28 10.59
N GLN A 41 5.81 4.61 10.44
CA GLN A 41 4.66 5.43 10.06
C GLN A 41 4.30 5.25 8.59
N PHE A 42 5.32 5.17 7.73
CA PHE A 42 5.13 4.94 6.30
C PHE A 42 4.48 3.58 6.01
N SER A 43 4.94 2.50 6.67
CA SER A 43 4.39 1.15 6.46
C SER A 43 2.91 1.04 6.83
N CYS A 44 2.51 1.64 7.95
CA CYS A 44 1.12 1.62 8.41
C CYS A 44 0.19 2.40 7.45
N LEU A 45 0.57 3.63 7.09
CA LEU A 45 -0.20 4.46 6.16
C LEU A 45 -0.31 3.82 4.78
N PHE A 46 0.79 3.24 4.28
CA PHE A 46 0.79 2.52 3.01
C PHE A 46 -0.15 1.32 3.02
N THR A 47 -0.15 0.53 4.11
CA THR A 47 -1.04 -0.63 4.25
C THR A 47 -2.51 -0.20 4.22
N LEU A 48 -2.87 0.85 4.95
CA LEU A 48 -4.24 1.41 4.92
C LEU A 48 -4.63 1.93 3.54
N SER A 49 -3.73 2.65 2.86
CA SER A 49 -3.97 3.09 1.48
C SER A 49 -4.13 1.92 0.53
N SER A 50 -3.37 0.83 0.70
CA SER A 50 -3.48 -0.36 -0.15
C SER A 50 -4.81 -1.10 0.00
N ILE A 51 -5.36 -1.16 1.22
CA ILE A 51 -6.71 -1.70 1.46
C ILE A 51 -7.75 -0.83 0.75
N GLY A 52 -7.66 0.50 0.90
CA GLY A 52 -8.57 1.44 0.24
C GLY A 52 -8.52 1.36 -1.29
N CYS A 53 -7.32 1.29 -1.87
CA CYS A 53 -7.14 1.17 -3.32
C CYS A 53 -7.60 -0.20 -3.85
N ALA A 54 -7.41 -1.30 -3.11
CA ALA A 54 -7.90 -2.61 -3.50
C ALA A 54 -9.44 -2.69 -3.46
N PHE A 55 -10.05 -2.08 -2.45
CA PHE A 55 -11.51 -1.91 -2.37
C PHE A 55 -12.03 -1.08 -3.55
N GLY A 56 -11.40 0.07 -3.82
CA GLY A 56 -11.74 0.95 -4.95
C GLY A 56 -11.61 0.26 -6.30
N ALA A 57 -10.52 -0.50 -6.50
CA ALA A 57 -10.30 -1.27 -7.72
C ALA A 57 -11.42 -2.30 -7.95
N THR A 58 -11.76 -3.07 -6.92
CA THR A 58 -12.80 -4.11 -7.02
C THR A 58 -14.17 -3.49 -7.27
N TYR A 59 -14.51 -2.41 -6.55
CA TYR A 59 -15.79 -1.72 -6.71
C TYR A 59 -15.96 -1.11 -8.11
N THR A 60 -14.96 -0.36 -8.57
CA THR A 60 -15.01 0.29 -9.88
C THR A 60 -14.93 -0.73 -11.03
N ALA A 61 -14.20 -1.83 -10.85
CA ALA A 61 -14.16 -2.91 -11.83
C ALA A 61 -15.49 -3.64 -11.96
N LEU A 62 -16.22 -3.86 -10.86
CA LEU A 62 -17.56 -4.47 -10.92
C LEU A 62 -18.57 -3.57 -11.62
N ILE A 63 -18.55 -2.26 -11.34
CA ILE A 63 -19.42 -1.30 -12.03
C ILE A 63 -19.12 -1.25 -13.52
N LEU A 64 -17.83 -1.23 -13.89
CA LEU A 64 -17.43 -1.19 -15.29
C LEU A 64 -17.73 -2.51 -16.02
N GLY A 65 -17.63 -3.64 -15.31
CA GLY A 65 -17.84 -4.98 -15.84
C GLY A 65 -19.28 -5.49 -15.76
N GLU A 66 -20.21 -4.74 -15.16
CA GLU A 66 -21.58 -5.18 -14.89
C GLU A 66 -22.27 -5.75 -16.15
N LYS A 67 -22.09 -5.10 -17.30
CA LYS A 67 -22.67 -5.53 -18.58
C LYS A 67 -22.13 -6.88 -19.07
N GLU A 68 -20.82 -7.08 -18.97
CA GLU A 68 -20.14 -8.31 -19.41
C GLU A 68 -20.42 -9.47 -18.45
N ILE A 69 -20.50 -9.17 -17.15
CA ILE A 69 -20.76 -10.14 -16.09
C ILE A 69 -22.18 -10.69 -16.18
N HIS A 70 -23.19 -9.84 -16.48
CA HIS A 70 -24.57 -10.29 -16.63
C HIS A 70 -24.77 -11.29 -17.77
N VAL A 71 -24.03 -11.15 -18.87
CA VAL A 71 -24.08 -12.08 -20.00
C VAL A 71 -23.54 -13.45 -19.58
N CYS A 72 -22.42 -13.49 -18.85
CA CYS A 72 -21.79 -14.73 -18.43
C CYS A 72 -22.39 -15.38 -17.18
N LEU A 73 -23.19 -14.64 -16.40
CA LEU A 73 -23.95 -15.20 -15.27
C LEU A 73 -25.14 -16.04 -15.72
N SER A 74 -25.73 -15.72 -16.89
CA SER A 74 -26.90 -16.44 -17.43
C SER A 74 -26.60 -17.89 -17.79
N GLU A 75 -25.32 -18.23 -17.99
CA GLU A 75 -24.87 -19.56 -18.44
C GLU A 75 -24.53 -20.51 -17.28
N ALA A 76 -24.40 -20.01 -16.05
CA ALA A 76 -23.77 -20.74 -14.95
C ALA A 76 -24.77 -21.23 -13.88
N GLN A 77 -24.91 -22.56 -13.74
CA GLN A 77 -25.80 -23.22 -12.76
C GLN A 77 -25.17 -23.42 -11.38
N ASP A 78 -23.84 -23.50 -11.27
CA ASP A 78 -23.10 -23.76 -10.02
C ASP A 78 -22.38 -22.51 -9.48
N ILE A 79 -22.24 -22.40 -8.15
CA ILE A 79 -21.57 -21.26 -7.46
C ILE A 79 -20.11 -21.10 -7.91
N PHE A 80 -19.38 -22.21 -8.08
CA PHE A 80 -18.01 -22.17 -8.60
C PHE A 80 -17.95 -21.79 -10.10
N GLY A 81 -18.97 -22.19 -10.88
CA GLY A 81 -19.12 -21.80 -12.28
C GLY A 81 -19.40 -20.30 -12.43
N GLN A 82 -20.21 -19.74 -11.53
CA GLN A 82 -20.47 -18.29 -11.46
C GLN A 82 -19.21 -17.51 -11.09
N PHE A 83 -18.36 -18.00 -10.18
CA PHE A 83 -17.07 -17.38 -9.87
C PHE A 83 -16.14 -17.37 -11.08
N ALA A 84 -16.02 -18.51 -11.76
CA ALA A 84 -15.17 -18.63 -12.94
C ALA A 84 -15.67 -17.74 -14.09
N SER A 85 -16.99 -17.64 -14.30
CA SER A 85 -17.57 -16.84 -15.37
C SER A 85 -17.45 -15.33 -15.11
N VAL A 86 -17.62 -14.89 -13.86
CA VAL A 86 -17.39 -13.49 -13.45
C VAL A 86 -15.93 -13.10 -13.67
N ILE A 87 -14.98 -13.96 -13.31
CA ILE A 87 -13.55 -13.67 -13.49
C ILE A 87 -13.18 -13.70 -14.98
N ALA A 88 -13.66 -14.68 -15.74
CA ALA A 88 -13.34 -14.82 -17.16
C ALA A 88 -13.86 -13.63 -18.00
N CYS A 89 -15.11 -13.22 -17.79
CA CYS A 89 -15.73 -12.12 -18.53
C CYS A 89 -15.37 -10.75 -17.96
N GLY A 90 -15.13 -10.67 -16.65
CA GLY A 90 -14.73 -9.44 -15.95
C GLY A 90 -13.22 -9.14 -15.98
N ILE A 91 -12.38 -9.96 -16.60
CA ILE A 91 -10.92 -9.81 -16.49
C ILE A 91 -10.40 -8.50 -17.08
N PHE A 92 -10.96 -8.05 -18.22
CA PHE A 92 -10.56 -6.79 -18.85
C PHE A 92 -10.84 -5.57 -17.99
N PRO A 93 -12.09 -5.33 -17.52
CA PRO A 93 -12.38 -4.20 -16.64
C PRO A 93 -11.62 -4.30 -15.30
N MET A 94 -11.43 -5.51 -14.76
CA MET A 94 -10.64 -5.76 -13.54
C MET A 94 -9.17 -5.37 -13.72
N MET A 95 -8.55 -5.73 -14.84
CA MET A 95 -7.15 -5.38 -15.13
C MET A 95 -6.97 -3.88 -15.35
N ILE A 96 -7.86 -3.23 -16.09
CA ILE A 96 -7.80 -1.79 -16.37
C ILE A 96 -7.95 -0.98 -15.07
N MET A 97 -9.01 -1.24 -14.32
CA MET A 97 -9.24 -0.55 -13.04
C MET A 97 -8.17 -0.91 -12.02
N GLY A 98 -7.70 -2.16 -12.03
CA GLY A 98 -6.55 -2.59 -11.24
C GLY A 98 -5.31 -1.73 -11.50
N ALA A 99 -4.93 -1.56 -12.76
CA ALA A 99 -3.79 -0.74 -13.13
C ALA A 99 -3.95 0.74 -12.74
N ILE A 100 -5.15 1.31 -12.93
CA ILE A 100 -5.44 2.71 -12.57
C ILE A 100 -5.31 2.93 -11.06
N TRP A 101 -5.93 2.07 -10.25
CA TRP A 101 -5.87 2.18 -8.80
C TRP A 101 -4.48 1.86 -8.25
N PHE A 102 -3.73 0.97 -8.91
CA PHE A 102 -2.32 0.74 -8.57
C PHE A 102 -1.45 1.98 -8.86
N ALA A 103 -1.66 2.64 -10.00
CA ALA A 103 -0.99 3.91 -10.28
C ALA A 103 -1.36 4.99 -9.25
N GLY A 104 -2.64 5.07 -8.86
CA GLY A 104 -3.11 5.92 -7.78
C GLY A 104 -2.45 5.60 -6.44
N LEU A 105 -2.29 4.32 -6.10
CA LEU A 105 -1.57 3.86 -4.91
C LEU A 105 -0.11 4.32 -4.93
N LEU A 106 0.59 4.20 -6.07
CA LEU A 106 1.97 4.68 -6.21
C LEU A 106 2.06 6.19 -6.03
N PHE A 107 1.10 6.94 -6.56
CA PHE A 107 1.03 8.39 -6.38
C PHE A 107 0.80 8.77 -4.91
N ILE A 108 -0.17 8.15 -4.25
CA ILE A 108 -0.46 8.34 -2.81
C ILE A 108 0.76 7.94 -1.97
N GLY A 109 1.37 6.80 -2.23
CA GLY A 109 2.56 6.34 -1.53
C GLY A 109 3.76 7.26 -1.71
N THR A 110 3.91 7.89 -2.88
CA THR A 110 4.94 8.91 -3.13
C THR A 110 4.68 10.18 -2.32
N ILE A 111 3.43 10.63 -2.24
CA ILE A 111 3.03 11.77 -1.39
C ILE A 111 3.27 11.45 0.09
N LEU A 112 2.85 10.27 0.55
CA LEU A 112 3.09 9.82 1.92
C LEU A 112 4.57 9.75 2.24
N LEU A 113 5.39 9.29 1.29
CA LEU A 113 6.84 9.28 1.44
C LEU A 113 7.39 10.70 1.54
N TYR A 114 6.91 11.64 0.71
CA TYR A 114 7.31 13.04 0.75
C TYR A 114 6.93 13.72 2.09
N ILE A 115 5.73 13.49 2.61
CA ILE A 115 5.27 14.04 3.89
C ILE A 115 5.99 13.38 5.08
N SER A 116 6.27 12.07 4.99
CA SER A 116 6.96 11.31 6.03
C SER A 116 8.47 11.54 6.06
N ARG A 117 9.03 12.27 5.06
CA ARG A 117 10.38 12.82 5.17
C ARG A 117 10.42 13.68 6.42
N ALA A 118 11.17 13.23 7.42
CA ALA A 118 11.37 13.99 8.63
C ALA A 118 11.85 15.38 8.22
N GLN A 119 11.08 16.43 8.53
CA GLN A 119 11.69 17.69 8.93
C GLN A 119 12.76 17.27 9.94
N ASN A 120 14.02 17.34 9.52
CA ASN A 120 15.17 17.08 10.36
C ASN A 120 14.86 17.78 11.68
N GLN A 121 14.65 17.00 12.75
CA GLN A 121 14.55 17.55 14.09
C GLN A 121 15.94 17.97 14.55
N SER A 122 16.58 18.84 13.76
CA SER A 122 17.78 19.59 14.16
C SER A 122 17.53 20.31 15.48
N TRP A 123 16.26 20.64 15.79
CA TRP A 123 15.83 21.20 17.06
C TRP A 123 15.82 20.23 18.25
N VAL A 124 15.67 18.92 18.05
CA VAL A 124 15.69 17.93 19.14
C VAL A 124 17.10 17.37 19.34
N ASP A 125 17.85 17.13 18.26
CA ASP A 125 19.28 16.77 18.36
C ASP A 125 20.09 17.89 19.04
N ARG A 126 19.79 19.18 18.76
CA ARG A 126 20.46 20.31 19.42
C ARG A 126 20.16 20.37 20.92
N LYS A 127 18.95 20.00 21.36
CA LYS A 127 18.61 20.02 22.78
C LYS A 127 19.25 18.87 23.55
N LEU A 128 19.39 17.68 22.95
CA LEU A 128 20.09 16.58 23.61
C LEU A 128 21.57 16.88 23.83
N ASP A 129 22.23 17.54 22.88
CA ASP A 129 23.64 17.94 23.00
C ASP A 129 23.86 19.00 24.10
N GLU A 130 22.88 19.89 24.30
CA GLU A 130 22.90 20.93 25.34
C GLU A 130 22.56 20.38 26.75
N THR A 131 21.97 19.18 26.85
CA THR A 131 21.59 18.56 28.14
C THR A 131 22.57 17.51 28.66
N ILE A 132 23.67 17.24 27.95
CA ILE A 132 24.73 16.36 28.48
C ILE A 132 25.60 17.21 29.42
N PRO A 133 25.52 17.01 30.75
CA PRO A 133 26.47 17.66 31.65
C PRO A 133 27.88 17.15 31.34
N GLU A 134 28.86 18.06 31.35
CA GLU A 134 30.27 17.81 30.99
C GLU A 134 30.99 16.61 31.66
N PRO A 135 30.65 16.08 32.86
CA PRO A 135 31.49 15.03 33.47
C PRO A 135 31.48 13.69 32.74
N ILE A 136 30.54 13.40 31.82
CA ILE A 136 30.50 12.11 31.11
C ILE A 136 31.43 12.10 29.89
N SER A 137 31.76 13.26 29.32
CA SER A 137 32.68 13.37 28.17
C SER A 137 34.12 12.94 28.48
N GLN A 138 34.53 13.05 29.75
CA GLN A 138 35.86 12.68 30.23
C GLN A 138 35.98 11.18 30.52
N ILE A 139 34.88 10.50 30.86
CA ILE A 139 34.90 9.06 31.21
C ILE A 139 35.06 8.19 29.95
N SER A 140 34.46 8.58 28.81
CA SER A 140 34.63 7.80 27.56
C SER A 140 36.04 7.89 26.98
N LYS A 141 36.78 8.96 27.32
CA LYS A 141 38.17 9.13 26.89
C LYS A 141 39.16 8.26 27.67
N PHE A 142 38.78 7.79 28.87
CA PHE A 142 39.62 6.93 29.71
C PHE A 142 39.51 5.44 29.42
N HIS A 143 38.52 5.02 28.61
CA HIS A 143 38.28 3.61 28.31
C HIS A 143 38.88 3.14 26.97
N ILE A 144 39.69 3.98 26.33
CA ILE A 144 40.51 3.65 25.16
C ILE A 144 41.98 3.80 25.57
N HIS A 145 42.48 2.83 26.34
CA HIS A 145 43.90 2.53 26.45
C HIS A 145 44.07 1.02 26.62
#